data_AF-A0A660PY83-F1
#
_entry.id   AF-A0A660PY83-F1
#
_cell.length_a   1.000
_cell.length_b   1.000
_cell.length_c   1.000
_cell.angle_alpha   90.00
_cell.angle_beta   90.00
_cell.angle_gamma   90.00
#
_symmetry.space_group_name_H-M   'P 1'
#
loop_
_entity.id
_entity.type
_entity.pdbx_description
1 polymer ?
#
loop_
_entity_poly.entity_id
_entity_poly.type
_entity_poly.pdbx_seq_one_letter_code
_entity_poly.pdbx_strand_id
1 'polypeptide(L)'
;MPETDRDDTQLFMERIKKRITSEKSFIEWAEHKLDYTVSIGGAVFPDDAGTSEELIHAADMALLQAKEEGRNCAKIYKPEFDRKS
;
A
#
# COMPACT_ATOMS: atom_id res chain seq x y z
N MET A 1 -7.08 -0.12 11.23
CA MET A 1 -6.59 -0.67 12.51
C MET A 1 -7.12 0.27 13.59
N PRO A 2 -7.77 -0.20 14.67
CA PRO A 2 -8.31 0.70 15.69
C PRO A 2 -7.16 1.47 16.36
N GLU A 3 -7.40 2.74 16.71
CA GLU A 3 -6.46 3.61 17.45
C GLU A 3 -5.09 3.80 16.79
N THR A 4 -5.06 3.78 15.46
CA THR A 4 -3.82 3.89 14.67
C THR A 4 -3.82 5.19 13.89
N ASP A 5 -2.80 6.02 14.08
CA ASP A 5 -2.62 7.23 13.30
C ASP A 5 -1.94 6.96 11.95
N ARG A 6 -1.65 8.04 11.23
CA ARG A 6 -1.01 7.98 9.91
C ARG A 6 0.39 7.38 9.95
N ASP A 7 1.16 7.70 10.98
CA ASP A 7 2.56 7.29 11.10
C ASP A 7 2.64 5.80 11.44
N ASP A 8 1.80 5.33 12.37
CA ASP A 8 1.68 3.92 12.70
C ASP A 8 1.21 3.09 11.50
N THR A 9 0.25 3.61 10.72
CA THR A 9 -0.22 2.97 9.48
C THR A 9 0.92 2.86 8.47
N GLN A 10 1.69 3.92 8.26
CA GLN A 10 2.86 3.91 7.37
C GLN A 10 3.93 2.90 7.82
N LEU A 11 4.23 2.86 9.13
CA LEU A 11 5.19 1.93 9.69
C LEU A 11 4.74 0.47 9.50
N PHE A 12 3.46 0.20 9.72
CA PHE A 12 2.87 -1.11 9.54
C PHE A 12 2.96 -1.58 8.07
N MET A 13 2.63 -0.71 7.13
CA MET A 13 2.74 -1.01 5.69
C MET A 13 4.18 -1.29 5.28
N GLU A 14 5.14 -0.48 5.73
CA GLU A 14 6.56 -0.68 5.45
C GLU A 14 7.07 -2.02 6.04
N ARG A 15 6.58 -2.39 7.22
CA ARG A 15 6.89 -3.70 7.82
C ARG A 15 6.34 -4.85 6.98
N ILE A 16 5.11 -4.75 6.47
CA ILE A 16 4.54 -5.76 5.57
C ILE A 16 5.36 -5.85 4.29
N LYS A 17 5.64 -4.72 3.65
CA LYS A 17 6.46 -4.68 2.42
C LYS A 17 7.79 -5.38 2.64
N LYS A 18 8.56 -5.00 3.67
CA LYS A 18 9.85 -5.61 3.99
C LYS A 18 9.76 -7.12 4.21
N ARG A 19 8.70 -7.59 4.88
CA ARG A 19 8.48 -9.02 5.11
C ARG A 19 8.20 -9.75 3.80
N ILE A 20 7.41 -9.14 2.91
CA ILE A 20 7.07 -9.70 1.61
C ILE A 20 8.26 -9.66 0.66
N THR A 21 9.09 -8.63 0.69
CA THR A 21 10.24 -8.44 -0.24
C THR A 21 11.57 -8.88 0.34
N SER A 22 11.56 -9.66 1.42
CA SER A 22 12.80 -10.20 2.00
C SER A 22 13.49 -11.15 1.01
N GLU A 23 14.81 -11.32 1.13
CA GLU A 23 15.69 -12.03 0.17
C GLU A 23 15.31 -13.49 -0.16
N LYS A 24 14.29 -14.05 0.50
CA LYS A 24 13.79 -15.43 0.29
C LYS A 24 12.40 -15.48 -0.37
N SER A 25 11.88 -14.36 -0.83
CA SER A 25 10.53 -14.26 -1.39
C SER A 25 10.55 -14.42 -2.91
N PHE A 26 10.49 -15.66 -3.38
CA PHE A 26 10.26 -16.01 -4.77
C PHE A 26 9.19 -17.09 -4.85
N ILE A 27 8.45 -17.12 -5.96
CA ILE A 27 7.52 -18.20 -6.26
C ILE A 27 8.26 -19.20 -7.15
N GLU A 28 8.26 -20.47 -6.74
CA GLU A 28 8.74 -21.56 -7.60
C GLU A 28 7.64 -21.93 -8.59
N TRP A 29 7.96 -21.87 -9.88
CA TRP A 29 7.05 -22.24 -10.95
C TRP A 29 7.81 -23.06 -11.99
N ALA A 30 7.54 -24.37 -12.01
CA ALA A 30 8.32 -25.36 -12.75
C ALA A 30 9.83 -25.26 -12.43
N GLU A 31 10.67 -24.98 -13.41
CA GLU A 31 12.12 -24.81 -13.24
C GLU A 31 12.53 -23.34 -13.04
N HIS A 32 11.55 -22.43 -12.92
CA HIS A 32 11.78 -21.00 -12.78
C HIS A 32 11.54 -20.51 -11.35
N LYS A 33 12.31 -19.49 -10.97
CA LYS A 33 12.06 -18.67 -9.79
C LYS A 33 11.55 -17.31 -10.25
N LEU A 34 10.37 -16.94 -9.79
CA LEU A 34 9.80 -15.62 -10.06
C LEU A 34 9.94 -14.74 -8.82
N ASP A 35 10.77 -13.71 -8.93
CA ASP A 35 10.85 -12.66 -7.93
C ASP A 35 9.56 -11.82 -7.95
N TYR A 36 9.07 -11.46 -6.76
CA TYR A 36 7.89 -10.63 -6.63
C TYR A 36 8.09 -9.55 -5.57
N THR A 37 7.32 -8.48 -5.72
CA THR A 37 7.25 -7.39 -4.76
C THR A 37 5.80 -7.02 -4.52
N VAL A 38 5.57 -6.09 -3.60
CA VAL A 38 4.23 -5.58 -3.30
C VAL A 38 4.23 -4.07 -3.31
N SER A 39 3.16 -3.48 -3.85
CA SER A 39 2.81 -2.08 -3.63
C SER A 39 1.62 -2.04 -2.67
N ILE A 40 1.63 -1.12 -1.72
CA ILE A 40 0.61 -1.03 -0.67
C ILE A 40 0.06 0.39 -0.64
N GLY A 41 -1.27 0.51 -0.65
CA GLY A 41 -1.99 1.75 -0.39
C GLY A 41 -2.64 1.71 0.99
N GLY A 42 -2.59 2.81 1.73
CA GLY A 42 -3.22 2.92 3.04
C GLY A 42 -4.00 4.22 3.20
N ALA A 43 -5.06 4.18 4.00
CA ALA A 43 -5.89 5.33 4.36
C ALA A 43 -6.30 5.22 5.85
N VAL A 44 -6.56 6.35 6.48
CA VAL A 44 -6.87 6.48 7.91
C VAL A 44 -8.28 7.03 8.08
N PHE A 45 -9.12 6.33 8.83
CA PHE A 45 -10.43 6.84 9.24
C PHE A 45 -10.31 7.56 10.60
N PRO A 46 -10.98 8.71 10.80
CA PRO A 46 -11.86 9.43 9.86
C PRO A 46 -11.15 10.47 8.98
N ASP A 47 -9.82 10.60 9.09
CA ASP A 47 -9.06 11.70 8.46
C ASP A 47 -9.13 11.72 6.93
N ASP A 48 -9.09 10.55 6.29
CA ASP A 48 -9.06 10.40 4.84
C ASP A 48 -10.46 10.12 4.25
N ALA A 49 -11.45 9.73 5.06
CA ALA A 49 -12.77 9.33 4.61
C ALA A 49 -13.81 9.30 5.73
N GLY A 50 -15.08 9.61 5.41
CA GLY A 50 -16.20 9.56 6.35
C GLY A 50 -16.96 8.24 6.35
N THR A 51 -16.80 7.44 5.30
CA THR A 51 -17.44 6.11 5.16
C THR A 51 -16.42 5.02 4.85
N SER A 52 -16.80 3.76 5.06
CA SER A 52 -15.96 2.61 4.71
C SER A 52 -15.68 2.53 3.20
N GLU A 53 -16.64 2.92 2.37
CA GLU A 53 -16.52 2.89 0.91
C GLU A 53 -15.51 3.92 0.42
N GLU A 54 -15.61 5.16 0.94
CA GLU A 54 -14.64 6.22 0.69
C GLU A 54 -13.25 5.85 1.21
N LEU A 55 -13.14 5.16 2.36
CA LEU A 55 -11.86 4.74 2.92
C LEU A 55 -11.15 3.71 2.03
N ILE A 56 -11.91 2.75 1.49
CA ILE A 56 -11.39 1.78 0.52
C ILE A 56 -10.93 2.50 -0.76
N HIS A 57 -11.75 3.44 -1.25
CA HIS A 57 -11.39 4.24 -2.41
C HIS A 57 -10.09 5.04 -2.21
N ALA A 58 -9.94 5.70 -1.07
CA ALA A 58 -8.73 6.42 -0.70
C ALA A 58 -7.49 5.50 -0.66
N ALA A 59 -7.62 4.31 -0.07
CA ALA A 59 -6.55 3.32 -0.06
C ALA A 59 -6.17 2.83 -1.47
N ASP A 60 -7.16 2.62 -2.34
CA ASP A 60 -6.93 2.24 -3.75
C ASP A 60 -6.23 3.35 -4.53
N MET A 61 -6.58 4.62 -4.30
CA MET A 61 -5.90 5.77 -4.90
C MET A 61 -4.43 5.86 -4.47
N ALA A 62 -4.16 5.61 -3.20
CA ALA A 62 -2.79 5.52 -2.71
C ALA A 62 -2.02 4.34 -3.35
N LEU A 63 -2.68 3.20 -3.54
CA LEU A 63 -2.09 2.03 -4.19
C LEU A 63 -1.77 2.30 -5.67
N LEU A 64 -2.65 2.99 -6.38
CA LEU A 64 -2.42 3.38 -7.77
C LEU A 64 -1.23 4.33 -7.87
N GLN A 65 -1.17 5.35 -7.02
CA GLN A 65 0.00 6.24 -6.95
C GLN A 65 1.30 5.46 -6.65
N ALA A 66 1.26 4.46 -5.77
CA ALA A 66 2.41 3.58 -5.50
C ALA A 66 2.85 2.77 -6.74
N LYS A 67 1.90 2.36 -7.60
CA LYS A 67 2.22 1.64 -8.84
C LYS A 67 2.80 2.57 -9.90
N GLU A 68 2.33 3.81 -9.97
CA GLU A 68 2.83 4.82 -10.91
C GLU A 68 4.23 5.32 -10.56
N GLU A 69 4.56 5.44 -9.27
CA GLU A 69 5.88 5.89 -8.81
C GLU A 69 6.99 4.82 -8.87
N GLY A 70 6.77 3.72 -9.62
CA GLY A 70 7.79 2.70 -9.84
C GLY A 70 7.57 1.39 -9.08
N ARG A 71 6.42 1.21 -8.40
CA ARG A 71 6.05 0.00 -7.64
C ARG A 71 6.99 -0.27 -6.46
N ASN A 72 6.78 -1.40 -5.76
CA ASN A 72 7.59 -1.83 -4.62
C ASN A 72 7.71 -0.75 -3.51
N CYS A 73 6.61 -0.04 -3.26
CA CYS A 73 6.55 1.03 -2.27
C CYS A 73 5.18 1.06 -1.58
N ALA A 74 5.14 1.67 -0.41
CA ALA A 74 3.92 1.92 0.33
C ALA A 74 3.58 3.41 0.29
N LYS A 75 2.31 3.72 0.06
CA LYS A 75 1.80 5.09 0.04
C LYS A 75 0.59 5.20 0.95
N ILE A 76 0.61 6.21 1.81
CA ILE A 76 -0.58 6.70 2.49
C ILE A 76 -1.30 7.68 1.55
N TYR A 77 -2.62 7.61 1.54
CA TYR A 77 -3.50 8.50 0.78
C TYR A 77 -3.21 9.98 1.07
N LYS A 78 -3.34 10.78 0.02
CA LYS A 78 -3.36 12.24 0.08
C LYS A 78 -4.47 12.74 -0.86
N PRO A 79 -5.17 13.84 -0.53
CA PRO A 79 -6.19 14.45 -1.40
C PRO A 79 -5.70 14.93 -2.79
N GLU A 80 -4.40 14.82 -3.06
CA GLU A 80 -3.79 15.11 -4.37
C GLU A 80 -3.92 13.92 -5.34
N PHE A 81 -4.10 12.70 -4.83
CA PHE A 81 -4.16 11.49 -5.65
C PHE A 81 -5.45 11.41 -6.47
N ASP A 82 -6.56 11.92 -5.94
CA ASP A 82 -7.84 11.98 -6.67
C ASP A 82 -7.84 12.98 -7.84
N ARG A 83 -6.87 13.90 -7.87
CA ARG A 83 -6.77 14.95 -8.90
C ARG A 83 -5.97 14.52 -10.13
N LYS A 84 -5.33 13.35 -10.11
CA LYS A 84 -4.64 12.77 -11.26
C LYS A 84 -5.54 11.75 -11.94
N SER A 85 -6.56 12.24 -12.66
CA SER A 85 -7.30 11.44 -13.63
C SER A 85 -7.35 12.13 -14.97
#